data_AF-A0A383WEE8-F1
#
_entry.id   AF-A0A383WEE8-F1
#
_cell.length_a   1.000
_cell.length_b   1.000
_cell.length_c   1.000
_cell.angle_alpha   90.00
_cell.angle_beta   90.00
_cell.angle_gamma   90.00
#
_symmetry.space_group_name_H-M   'P 1'
#
loop_
_entity.id
_entity.type
_entity.pdbx_description
1 polymer ?
#
loop_
_entity_poly.entity_id
_entity_poly.type
_entity_poly.pdbx_seq_one_letter_code
_entity_poly.pdbx_strand_id
1 'polypeptide(L)'
;MEHHHLNERLSAVLDSEGTANVSVDTGCDAITETAFNEEHQLRLKAEADALDKATRLQVAQEQLAEYASEKSQAAATVLQHAEAVEAALAALAAASSSSSSQVSGELLQQVAALKQQLADAALEAQAFSEQQQADVERLKRSSQQAQLMDVDGAVEHKRLRDDGGISSSSEDDDEQQQAEDDPISSQDEDAAATAADGSQQQVDPALAAALPVGMETLPLSQRKLGSSTSLSSSGKQATGGRTSFRERCKYIPLRLQLEERRLLRLLEAALNVSEYTDKVDILAWRSKTSRMHAQIKDFCAILSGLVVAQDYKRGQQLVADRDFEQNAEFFQDVFEIGRRYKIMNPEKMRSEFGKLMYMLMDSSDPGVQELLGFSCVRPLRTVAAFLEERGRLELLDDPLLEVATAEIVAGERPRALVQRDIKRKESARQTLARKYKHAGLTEDEILSAIYSTSDNNSYLLFNRDPIDRMIQYFTATFRPDSYEEGGSLAITGGRGGARLTHSHERQYNYVLQSLTLWREISSDMFKLWYLAEQDMLRQGAGYRLCDTGQGLNRVQGAPGVSRAMSGILGRCQRA
;
A
#
# COMPACT_ATOMS: atom_id res chain seq x y z
N MET A 1 -73.69 15.79 53.69
CA MET A 1 -73.49 15.86 52.23
C MET A 1 -72.06 16.26 51.88
N GLU A 2 -71.04 15.77 52.62
CA GLU A 2 -69.63 16.07 52.32
C GLU A 2 -68.74 14.82 52.24
N HIS A 3 -69.26 13.64 52.63
CA HIS A 3 -68.58 12.36 52.40
C HIS A 3 -68.86 11.75 51.02
N HIS A 4 -69.87 12.24 50.29
CA HIS A 4 -70.17 11.77 48.94
C HIS A 4 -69.32 12.47 47.86
N HIS A 5 -68.87 13.71 48.13
CA HIS A 5 -68.02 14.49 47.23
C HIS A 5 -66.53 14.15 47.34
N LEU A 6 -66.10 13.51 48.44
CA LEU A 6 -64.74 13.01 48.60
C LEU A 6 -64.53 11.68 47.86
N ASN A 7 -65.57 10.85 47.72
CA ASN A 7 -65.50 9.62 46.92
C ASN A 7 -65.60 9.88 45.41
N GLU A 8 -66.36 10.90 44.97
CA GLU A 8 -66.39 11.29 43.55
C GLU A 8 -65.06 11.91 43.08
N ARG A 9 -64.35 12.64 43.94
CA ARG A 9 -63.01 13.17 43.61
C ARG A 9 -61.91 12.12 43.67
N LEU A 10 -62.05 11.04 44.45
CA LEU A 10 -61.09 9.93 44.44
C LEU A 10 -61.33 8.97 43.26
N SER A 11 -62.58 8.70 42.87
CA SER A 11 -62.88 7.90 41.68
C SER A 11 -62.48 8.62 40.39
N ALA A 12 -62.58 9.95 40.30
CA ALA A 12 -62.10 10.69 39.13
C ALA A 12 -60.56 10.73 38.98
N VAL A 13 -59.80 10.39 40.04
CA VAL A 13 -58.33 10.33 40.02
C VAL A 13 -57.82 8.91 39.75
N LEU A 14 -58.64 7.88 39.99
CA LEU A 14 -58.29 6.48 39.71
C LEU A 14 -58.83 5.97 38.36
N ASP A 15 -59.84 6.64 37.77
CA ASP A 15 -60.32 6.35 36.41
C ASP A 15 -59.59 7.17 35.30
N SER A 16 -58.58 7.98 35.66
CA SER A 16 -57.66 8.64 34.71
C SER A 16 -56.33 7.91 34.52
N GLU A 17 -56.10 6.79 35.22
CA GLU A 17 -54.95 5.91 35.00
C GLU A 17 -55.35 4.70 34.13
N GLY A 18 -55.99 5.00 32.99
CA GLY A 18 -56.07 4.09 31.86
C GLY A 18 -54.73 4.08 31.14
N THR A 19 -54.10 2.91 31.14
CA THR A 19 -52.92 2.51 30.37
C THR A 19 -52.89 3.14 28.96
N ALA A 20 -52.22 4.28 28.83
CA ALA A 20 -51.59 4.63 27.57
C ALA A 20 -50.53 3.54 27.34
N ASN A 21 -50.89 2.55 26.53
CA ASN A 21 -49.92 1.72 25.83
C ASN A 21 -48.92 2.69 25.22
N VAL A 22 -47.73 2.77 25.81
CA VAL A 22 -46.54 3.14 25.08
C VAL A 22 -46.47 2.12 23.97
N SER A 23 -47.00 2.48 22.79
CA SER A 23 -46.47 1.94 21.56
C SER A 23 -44.99 2.30 21.61
N VAL A 24 -44.18 1.32 22.01
CA VAL A 24 -42.78 1.33 21.63
C VAL A 24 -42.85 1.40 20.13
N ASP A 25 -42.60 2.60 19.62
CA ASP A 25 -42.51 2.87 18.21
C ASP A 25 -41.43 1.92 17.68
N THR A 26 -41.85 0.84 17.05
CA THR A 26 -41.03 -0.17 16.38
C THR A 26 -40.35 0.41 15.13
N GLY A 27 -40.09 1.72 15.12
CA GLY A 27 -39.27 2.40 14.13
C GLY A 27 -37.80 1.96 14.19
N CYS A 28 -37.31 1.48 15.34
CA CYS A 28 -35.92 1.02 15.44
C CYS A 28 -35.71 -0.35 14.78
N ASP A 29 -36.71 -1.24 14.83
CA ASP A 29 -36.63 -2.58 14.23
C ASP A 29 -36.94 -2.56 12.72
N ALA A 30 -37.85 -1.68 12.27
CA ALA A 30 -38.13 -1.53 10.84
C ALA A 30 -36.96 -0.88 10.08
N ILE A 31 -36.19 0.02 10.71
CA ILE A 31 -35.01 0.65 10.12
C ILE A 31 -33.84 -0.35 10.04
N THR A 32 -33.69 -1.26 10.99
CA THR A 32 -32.67 -2.33 10.94
C THR A 32 -33.06 -3.45 9.98
N GLU A 33 -34.33 -3.83 9.88
CA GLU A 33 -34.79 -4.81 8.86
C GLU A 33 -34.67 -4.25 7.44
N THR A 34 -35.00 -2.98 7.22
CA THR A 34 -34.84 -2.34 5.90
C THR A 34 -33.36 -2.17 5.53
N ALA A 35 -32.51 -1.73 6.47
CA ALA A 35 -31.06 -1.65 6.25
C ALA A 35 -30.42 -3.03 6.00
N PHE A 36 -30.86 -4.07 6.73
CA PHE A 36 -30.40 -5.45 6.53
C PHE A 36 -30.86 -6.02 5.18
N ASN A 37 -32.11 -5.73 4.78
CA ASN A 37 -32.63 -6.13 3.48
C ASN A 37 -31.93 -5.38 2.32
N GLU A 38 -31.59 -4.10 2.51
CA GLU A 38 -30.80 -3.31 1.56
C GLU A 38 -29.36 -3.86 1.44
N GLU A 39 -28.71 -4.18 2.56
CA GLU A 39 -27.38 -4.81 2.57
C GLU A 39 -27.40 -6.19 1.90
N HIS A 40 -28.42 -7.00 2.18
CA HIS A 40 -28.60 -8.31 1.56
C HIS A 40 -28.85 -8.20 0.05
N GLN A 41 -29.66 -7.22 -0.39
CA GLN A 41 -29.88 -6.95 -1.81
C GLN A 41 -28.61 -6.45 -2.52
N LEU A 42 -27.83 -5.59 -1.85
CA LEU A 42 -26.53 -5.13 -2.36
C LEU A 42 -25.53 -6.28 -2.47
N ARG A 43 -25.53 -7.20 -1.50
CA ARG A 43 -24.70 -8.41 -1.54
C ARG A 43 -25.11 -9.34 -2.68
N LEU A 44 -26.41 -9.63 -2.83
CA LEU A 44 -26.91 -10.45 -3.95
C LEU A 44 -26.59 -9.83 -5.31
N LYS A 45 -26.68 -8.50 -5.41
CA LYS A 45 -26.29 -7.78 -6.63
C LYS A 45 -24.79 -7.87 -6.89
N ALA A 46 -23.95 -7.74 -5.86
CA ALA A 46 -22.51 -7.87 -5.96
C ALA A 46 -22.09 -9.31 -6.34
N GLU A 47 -22.76 -10.33 -5.78
CA GLU A 47 -22.57 -11.73 -6.13
C GLU A 47 -22.98 -12.01 -7.59
N ALA A 48 -24.12 -11.47 -8.05
CA ALA A 48 -24.54 -11.57 -9.44
C ALA A 48 -23.57 -10.87 -10.41
N ASP A 49 -23.09 -9.67 -10.07
CA ASP A 49 -22.10 -8.93 -10.86
C ASP A 49 -20.75 -9.66 -10.91
N ALA A 50 -20.37 -10.34 -9.82
CA ALA A 50 -19.15 -11.15 -9.77
C ALA A 50 -19.27 -12.39 -10.66
N LEU A 51 -20.41 -13.07 -10.64
CA LEU A 51 -20.69 -14.23 -11.50
C LEU A 51 -20.71 -13.85 -12.99
N ASP A 52 -21.31 -12.72 -13.35
CA ASP A 52 -21.31 -12.22 -14.75
C ASP A 52 -19.88 -11.90 -15.21
N LYS A 53 -19.07 -11.23 -14.38
CA LYS A 53 -17.66 -10.96 -14.68
C LYS A 53 -16.83 -12.24 -14.82
N ALA A 54 -17.04 -13.22 -13.96
CA ALA A 54 -16.36 -14.52 -14.04
C ALA A 54 -16.73 -15.26 -15.33
N THR A 55 -18.01 -15.25 -15.72
CA THR A 55 -18.50 -15.85 -16.97
C THR A 55 -17.87 -15.17 -18.20
N ARG A 56 -17.81 -13.83 -18.22
CA ARG A 56 -17.17 -13.09 -19.32
C ARG A 56 -15.68 -13.39 -19.43
N LEU A 57 -15.00 -13.53 -18.30
CA LEU A 57 -13.58 -13.88 -18.26
C LEU A 57 -13.34 -15.29 -18.81
N GLN A 58 -14.20 -16.25 -18.44
CA GLN A 58 -14.14 -17.61 -19.00
C GLN A 58 -14.33 -17.61 -20.52
N VAL A 59 -15.37 -16.92 -21.02
CA VAL A 59 -15.62 -16.81 -22.48
C VAL A 59 -14.43 -16.18 -23.20
N ALA A 60 -13.83 -15.14 -22.64
CA ALA A 60 -12.66 -14.49 -23.22
C ALA A 60 -11.43 -15.41 -23.27
N GLN A 61 -11.22 -16.25 -22.25
CA GLN A 61 -10.15 -17.23 -22.22
C GLN A 61 -10.36 -18.37 -23.22
N GLU A 62 -11.60 -18.85 -23.38
CA GLU A 62 -11.94 -19.85 -24.41
C GLU A 62 -11.72 -19.29 -25.82
N GLN A 63 -12.16 -18.07 -26.10
CA GLN A 63 -11.92 -17.38 -27.37
C GLN A 63 -10.42 -17.18 -27.67
N LEU A 64 -9.64 -16.88 -26.64
CA LEU A 64 -8.19 -16.71 -26.78
C LEU A 64 -7.49 -18.04 -27.07
N ALA A 65 -7.93 -19.15 -26.46
CA ALA A 65 -7.42 -20.49 -26.75
C ALA A 65 -7.78 -20.95 -28.18
N GLU A 66 -9.00 -20.67 -28.64
CA GLU A 66 -9.42 -20.94 -30.03
C GLU A 66 -8.56 -20.14 -31.02
N TYR A 67 -8.38 -18.84 -30.79
CA TYR A 67 -7.53 -17.99 -31.61
C TYR A 67 -6.07 -18.47 -31.63
N ALA A 68 -5.53 -18.89 -30.49
CA ALA A 68 -4.18 -19.42 -30.40
C ALA A 68 -4.00 -20.72 -31.19
N SER A 69 -5.01 -21.61 -31.15
CA SER A 69 -5.04 -22.85 -31.93
C SER A 69 -5.07 -22.58 -33.43
N GLU A 70 -5.94 -21.68 -33.89
CA GLU A 70 -5.99 -21.26 -35.29
C GLU A 70 -4.66 -20.66 -35.77
N LYS A 71 -4.02 -19.84 -34.93
CA LYS A 71 -2.72 -19.23 -35.23
C LYS A 71 -1.59 -20.26 -35.30
N SER A 72 -1.59 -21.25 -34.41
CA SER A 72 -0.63 -22.36 -34.44
C SER A 72 -0.78 -23.18 -35.72
N GLN A 73 -2.01 -23.53 -36.11
CA GLN A 73 -2.28 -24.23 -37.37
C GLN A 73 -1.85 -23.41 -38.59
N ALA A 74 -2.14 -22.11 -38.62
CA ALA A 74 -1.69 -21.22 -39.68
C ALA A 74 -0.14 -21.19 -39.76
N ALA A 75 0.56 -21.09 -38.63
CA ALA A 75 2.03 -21.14 -38.60
C ALA A 75 2.58 -22.46 -39.14
N ALA A 76 1.97 -23.60 -38.77
CA ALA A 76 2.35 -24.91 -39.30
C ALA A 76 2.15 -25.01 -40.82
N THR A 77 1.06 -24.47 -41.37
CA THR A 77 0.85 -24.45 -42.82
C THR A 77 1.91 -23.62 -43.54
N VAL A 78 2.29 -22.45 -43.00
CA VAL A 78 3.32 -21.60 -43.61
C VAL A 78 4.68 -22.30 -43.58
N LEU A 79 4.99 -23.04 -42.52
CA LEU A 79 6.22 -23.85 -42.42
C LEU A 79 6.26 -24.94 -43.49
N GLN A 80 5.17 -25.67 -43.72
CA GLN A 80 5.08 -26.67 -44.79
C GLN A 80 5.27 -26.05 -46.18
N HIS A 81 4.73 -24.85 -46.42
CA HIS A 81 4.95 -24.14 -47.69
C HIS A 81 6.42 -23.71 -47.84
N ALA A 82 7.07 -23.27 -46.76
CA ALA A 82 8.48 -22.93 -46.78
C ALA A 82 9.37 -24.14 -47.09
N GLU A 83 9.06 -25.32 -46.53
CA GLU A 83 9.76 -26.58 -46.83
C GLU A 83 9.57 -27.02 -48.30
N ALA A 84 8.37 -26.86 -48.84
CA ALA A 84 8.10 -27.17 -50.24
C ALA A 84 8.87 -26.25 -51.20
N VAL A 85 8.97 -24.96 -50.87
CA VAL A 85 9.75 -23.98 -51.64
C VAL A 85 11.25 -24.30 -51.57
N GLU A 86 11.77 -24.68 -50.41
CA GLU A 86 13.16 -25.11 -50.26
C GLU A 86 13.47 -26.36 -51.10
N ALA A 87 12.60 -27.37 -51.07
CA ALA A 87 12.75 -28.58 -51.87
C ALA A 87 12.74 -28.28 -53.38
N ALA A 88 11.87 -27.36 -53.83
CA ALA A 88 11.83 -26.92 -55.22
C ALA A 88 13.09 -26.14 -55.63
N LEU A 89 13.60 -25.26 -54.75
CA LEU A 89 14.84 -24.52 -54.98
C LEU A 89 16.07 -25.43 -55.00
N ALA A 90 16.14 -26.44 -54.12
CA ALA A 90 17.19 -27.45 -54.11
C ALA A 90 17.19 -28.30 -55.39
N ALA A 91 16.01 -28.67 -55.90
CA ALA A 91 15.87 -29.39 -57.16
C ALA A 91 16.30 -28.55 -58.39
N LEU A 92 15.97 -27.25 -58.41
CA LEU A 92 16.42 -26.30 -59.44
C LEU A 92 17.93 -26.05 -59.40
N ALA A 93 18.52 -25.99 -58.21
CA ALA A 93 19.96 -25.86 -58.03
C ALA A 93 20.71 -27.11 -58.53
N ALA A 94 20.17 -28.31 -58.29
CA ALA A 94 20.74 -29.57 -58.79
C ALA A 94 20.68 -29.70 -60.33
N ALA A 95 19.74 -29.03 -60.99
CA ALA A 95 19.58 -29.04 -62.45
C ALA A 95 20.47 -28.02 -63.20
N SER A 96 21.09 -27.06 -62.50
CA SER A 96 21.82 -25.93 -63.09
C SER A 96 23.34 -26.15 -63.04
N SER A 97 23.94 -26.58 -64.15
CA SER A 97 25.33 -27.08 -64.19
C SER A 97 26.42 -26.09 -64.61
N SER A 98 26.22 -24.76 -64.56
CA SER A 98 27.35 -23.84 -64.80
C SER A 98 27.22 -22.42 -64.21
N SER A 99 28.29 -21.99 -63.54
CA SER A 99 28.73 -20.60 -63.26
C SER A 99 27.96 -19.70 -62.28
N SER A 100 26.79 -20.06 -61.74
CA SER A 100 26.07 -19.24 -60.73
C SER A 100 26.31 -19.67 -59.27
N SER A 101 27.33 -20.48 -58.99
CA SER A 101 27.48 -21.23 -57.74
C SER A 101 27.65 -20.38 -56.46
N GLN A 102 28.14 -19.14 -56.55
CA GLN A 102 28.29 -18.27 -55.38
C GLN A 102 26.98 -17.54 -55.00
N VAL A 103 26.24 -17.01 -55.98
CA VAL A 103 24.96 -16.31 -55.74
C VAL A 103 23.87 -17.30 -55.29
N SER A 104 23.88 -18.52 -55.82
CA SER A 104 22.97 -19.59 -55.39
C SER A 104 23.25 -20.05 -53.94
N GLY A 105 24.51 -20.00 -53.48
CA GLY A 105 24.88 -20.40 -52.12
C GLY A 105 24.39 -19.42 -51.05
N GLU A 106 24.55 -18.11 -51.29
CA GLU A 106 24.08 -17.07 -50.36
C GLU A 106 22.55 -17.02 -50.28
N LEU A 107 21.85 -17.17 -51.42
CA LEU A 107 20.38 -17.26 -51.45
C LEU A 107 19.86 -18.49 -50.71
N LEU A 108 20.48 -19.66 -50.88
CA LEU A 108 20.12 -20.86 -50.13
C LEU A 108 20.36 -20.67 -48.62
N GLN A 109 21.43 -20.00 -48.23
CA GLN A 109 21.72 -19.71 -46.82
C GLN A 109 20.71 -18.71 -46.22
N GLN A 110 20.27 -17.70 -46.97
CA GLN A 110 19.23 -16.76 -46.52
C GLN A 110 17.85 -17.42 -46.41
N VAL A 111 17.51 -18.32 -47.33
CA VAL A 111 16.26 -19.12 -47.27
C VAL A 111 16.28 -20.07 -46.07
N ALA A 112 17.42 -20.72 -45.81
CA ALA A 112 17.59 -21.57 -44.63
C ALA A 112 17.48 -20.78 -43.30
N ALA A 113 18.04 -19.57 -43.25
CA ALA A 113 17.93 -18.70 -42.07
C ALA A 113 16.48 -18.23 -41.83
N LEU A 114 15.76 -17.87 -42.89
CA LEU A 114 14.33 -17.50 -42.80
C LEU A 114 13.47 -18.69 -42.38
N LYS A 115 13.79 -19.91 -42.84
CA LYS A 115 13.12 -21.14 -42.39
C LYS A 115 13.33 -21.37 -40.90
N GLN A 116 14.56 -21.19 -40.39
CA GLN A 116 14.83 -21.35 -38.97
C GLN A 116 14.02 -20.35 -38.14
N GLN A 117 13.99 -19.08 -38.55
CA GLN A 117 13.17 -18.06 -37.87
C GLN A 117 11.67 -18.38 -37.90
N LEU A 118 11.19 -18.96 -39.01
CA LEU A 118 9.79 -19.34 -39.16
C LEU A 118 9.46 -20.62 -38.35
N ALA A 119 10.41 -21.53 -38.20
CA ALA A 119 10.31 -22.71 -37.35
C ALA A 119 10.30 -22.34 -35.86
N ASP A 120 11.17 -21.43 -35.44
CA ASP A 120 11.19 -20.92 -34.06
C ASP A 120 9.87 -20.20 -33.73
N ALA A 121 9.37 -19.36 -34.65
CA ALA A 121 8.07 -18.69 -34.49
C ALA A 121 6.87 -19.67 -34.47
N ALA A 122 6.94 -20.77 -35.22
CA ALA A 122 5.91 -21.81 -35.21
C ALA A 122 5.93 -22.61 -33.89
N LEU A 123 7.11 -22.89 -33.34
CA LEU A 123 7.26 -23.53 -32.03
C LEU A 123 6.74 -22.64 -30.90
N GLU A 124 7.03 -21.33 -30.93
CA GLU A 124 6.48 -20.38 -29.98
C GLU A 124 4.95 -20.30 -30.06
N ALA A 125 4.38 -20.28 -31.28
CA ALA A 125 2.93 -20.29 -31.48
C ALA A 125 2.28 -21.59 -30.99
N GLN A 126 2.93 -22.74 -31.18
CA GLN A 126 2.47 -24.02 -30.68
C GLN A 126 2.51 -24.07 -29.14
N ALA A 127 3.63 -23.69 -28.52
CA ALA A 127 3.77 -23.65 -27.07
C ALA A 127 2.75 -22.70 -26.42
N PHE A 128 2.50 -21.54 -27.05
CA PHE A 128 1.47 -20.61 -26.60
C PHE A 128 0.07 -21.23 -26.68
N SER A 129 -0.26 -21.92 -27.78
CA SER A 129 -1.55 -22.63 -27.92
C SER A 129 -1.73 -23.73 -26.87
N GLU A 130 -0.71 -24.54 -26.63
CA GLU A 130 -0.75 -25.62 -25.63
C GLU A 130 -0.93 -25.07 -24.22
N GLN A 131 -0.25 -23.96 -23.89
CA GLN A 131 -0.42 -23.28 -22.61
C GLN A 131 -1.85 -22.75 -22.43
N GLN A 132 -2.42 -22.08 -23.43
CA GLN A 132 -3.79 -21.55 -23.33
C GLN A 132 -4.85 -22.66 -23.25
N GLN A 133 -4.63 -23.81 -23.91
CA GLN A 133 -5.49 -24.97 -23.78
C GLN A 133 -5.42 -25.58 -22.38
N ALA A 134 -4.21 -25.71 -21.81
CA ALA A 134 -4.02 -26.20 -20.45
C ALA A 134 -4.69 -25.30 -19.40
N ASP A 135 -4.60 -23.97 -19.58
CA ASP A 135 -5.25 -23.01 -18.70
C ASP A 135 -6.79 -23.15 -18.74
N VAL A 136 -7.38 -23.28 -19.93
CA VAL A 136 -8.83 -23.52 -20.09
C VAL A 136 -9.26 -24.85 -19.48
N GLU A 137 -8.47 -25.92 -19.62
CA GLU A 137 -8.77 -27.20 -18.96
C GLU A 137 -8.69 -27.10 -17.43
N ARG A 138 -7.71 -26.36 -16.91
CA ARG A 138 -7.57 -26.13 -15.47
C ARG A 138 -8.77 -25.37 -14.91
N LEU A 139 -9.24 -24.36 -15.63
CA LEU A 139 -10.46 -23.61 -15.31
C LEU A 139 -11.71 -24.50 -15.30
N LYS A 140 -11.86 -25.37 -16.31
CA LYS A 140 -12.99 -26.32 -16.37
C LYS A 140 -12.98 -27.32 -15.22
N ARG A 141 -11.80 -27.85 -14.86
CA ARG A 141 -11.64 -28.77 -13.71
C ARG A 141 -11.93 -28.06 -12.38
N SER A 142 -11.44 -26.84 -12.21
CA SER A 142 -11.71 -26.02 -11.02
C SER A 142 -13.21 -25.69 -10.87
N SER A 143 -13.90 -25.37 -11.97
CA SER A 143 -15.34 -25.13 -11.96
C SER A 143 -16.15 -26.39 -11.62
N GLN A 144 -15.74 -27.57 -12.07
CA GLN A 144 -16.39 -28.84 -11.72
C GLN A 144 -16.19 -29.20 -10.25
N GLN A 145 -15.00 -28.94 -9.71
CA GLN A 145 -14.69 -29.18 -8.30
C GLN A 145 -15.46 -28.24 -7.37
N ALA A 146 -15.63 -26.97 -7.77
CA ALA A 146 -16.48 -26.01 -7.04
C ALA A 146 -17.97 -26.39 -7.06
N GLN A 147 -18.48 -26.88 -8.19
CA GLN A 147 -19.87 -27.35 -8.29
C GLN A 147 -20.15 -28.61 -7.46
N LEU A 148 -19.16 -29.48 -7.24
CA LEU A 148 -19.29 -30.65 -6.36
C LEU A 148 -19.33 -30.26 -4.88
N MET A 149 -18.55 -29.25 -4.47
CA MET A 149 -18.53 -28.77 -3.08
C MET A 149 -19.82 -28.03 -2.67
N ASP A 150 -20.48 -27.35 -3.61
CA ASP A 150 -21.76 -26.68 -3.35
C ASP A 150 -22.92 -27.68 -3.11
N VAL A 151 -22.82 -28.90 -3.65
CA VAL A 151 -23.79 -29.98 -3.42
C VAL A 151 -23.61 -30.62 -2.05
N ASP A 152 -22.37 -30.77 -1.56
CA ASP A 152 -22.10 -31.33 -0.22
C ASP A 152 -22.48 -30.35 0.90
N GLY A 153 -22.28 -29.04 0.71
CA GLY A 153 -22.72 -28.02 1.67
C GLY A 153 -24.24 -28.00 1.91
N ALA A 154 -25.03 -28.29 0.86
CA ALA A 154 -26.49 -28.39 0.97
C ALA A 154 -26.96 -29.64 1.75
N VAL A 155 -26.14 -30.70 1.81
CA VAL A 155 -26.44 -31.93 2.55
C VAL A 155 -26.08 -31.79 4.04
N GLU A 156 -25.01 -31.08 4.37
CA GLU A 156 -24.62 -30.80 5.77
C GLU A 156 -25.61 -29.86 6.48
N HIS A 157 -26.08 -28.80 5.81
CA HIS A 157 -27.07 -27.88 6.39
C HIS A 157 -28.45 -28.51 6.65
N LYS A 158 -28.74 -29.68 6.05
CA LYS A 158 -29.99 -30.42 6.27
C LYS A 158 -29.92 -31.40 7.44
N ARG A 159 -28.72 -31.82 7.86
CA ARG A 159 -28.52 -32.76 8.99
C ARG A 159 -28.46 -32.06 10.36
N LEU A 160 -28.09 -30.79 10.41
CA LEU A 160 -27.96 -30.02 11.65
C LEU A 160 -29.28 -29.44 12.21
N ARG A 161 -30.43 -29.68 11.55
CA ARG A 161 -31.73 -29.15 12.00
C ARG A 161 -32.61 -30.16 12.75
N ASP A 162 -32.22 -31.43 12.83
CA ASP A 162 -33.09 -32.52 13.30
C ASP A 162 -32.64 -33.23 14.58
N ASP A 163 -31.63 -32.74 15.31
CA ASP A 163 -31.24 -33.36 16.58
C ASP A 163 -31.10 -32.33 17.71
N GLY A 164 -32.18 -32.17 18.46
CA GLY A 164 -32.24 -31.40 19.70
C GLY A 164 -32.88 -32.24 20.79
N GLY A 165 -32.06 -32.74 21.74
CA GLY A 165 -32.58 -33.42 22.92
C GLY A 165 -31.56 -34.05 23.88
N ILE A 166 -31.32 -33.36 25.00
CA ILE A 166 -31.17 -33.89 26.38
C ILE A 166 -29.81 -34.49 26.83
N SER A 167 -29.21 -33.71 27.74
CA SER A 167 -28.44 -33.94 28.98
C SER A 167 -27.71 -35.26 29.36
N SER A 168 -26.53 -35.01 29.96
CA SER A 168 -25.98 -35.48 31.27
C SER A 168 -25.06 -36.70 31.39
N SER A 169 -23.91 -36.41 32.04
CA SER A 169 -23.17 -37.14 33.11
C SER A 169 -22.09 -38.20 32.82
N SER A 170 -21.06 -38.12 33.70
CA SER A 170 -20.09 -39.12 34.23
C SER A 170 -19.02 -39.67 33.28
N GLU A 171 -17.72 -39.42 33.50
CA GLU A 171 -16.74 -39.98 34.48
C GLU A 171 -15.82 -41.03 33.80
N ASP A 172 -14.52 -40.80 33.99
CA ASP A 172 -13.40 -41.72 34.19
C ASP A 172 -12.85 -42.71 33.12
N ASP A 173 -11.51 -42.61 33.04
CA ASP A 173 -10.46 -43.65 32.99
C ASP A 173 -10.02 -44.38 31.70
N ASP A 174 -8.70 -44.26 31.51
CA ASP A 174 -7.67 -45.27 31.25
C ASP A 174 -7.33 -45.84 29.85
N GLU A 175 -6.08 -45.52 29.50
CA GLU A 175 -4.96 -46.41 29.14
C GLU A 175 -4.93 -47.29 27.86
N GLN A 176 -3.84 -47.03 27.12
CA GLN A 176 -2.86 -47.99 26.53
C GLN A 176 -3.13 -48.68 25.17
N GLN A 177 -2.13 -48.46 24.27
CA GLN A 177 -1.39 -49.41 23.40
C GLN A 177 -2.23 -50.21 22.37
N GLN A 178 -1.85 -50.48 21.11
CA GLN A 178 -0.59 -50.59 20.35
C GLN A 178 -1.01 -50.56 18.85
N ALA A 179 -0.26 -49.87 17.98
CA ALA A 179 0.50 -50.43 16.85
C ALA A 179 -0.27 -51.35 15.85
N GLU A 180 -0.42 -50.91 14.59
CA GLU A 180 0.12 -51.60 13.39
C GLU A 180 -0.22 -50.85 12.07
N ASP A 181 0.81 -50.77 11.22
CA ASP A 181 0.89 -50.81 9.74
C ASP A 181 0.39 -49.68 8.80
N ASP A 182 1.39 -49.21 8.02
CA ASP A 182 1.50 -48.37 6.81
C ASP A 182 0.47 -48.62 5.66
N PRO A 183 0.41 -47.86 4.52
CA PRO A 183 1.32 -46.81 4.03
C PRO A 183 0.67 -45.53 3.42
N ILE A 184 1.49 -44.47 3.36
CA ILE A 184 1.71 -43.51 2.25
C ILE A 184 0.53 -43.25 1.29
N SER A 185 -0.08 -42.07 1.39
CA SER A 185 -0.74 -41.40 0.26
C SER A 185 -0.23 -39.97 0.12
N SER A 186 0.32 -39.70 -1.05
CA SER A 186 0.65 -38.39 -1.61
C SER A 186 -0.51 -37.40 -1.52
N GLN A 187 -0.26 -36.21 -0.99
CA GLN A 187 -1.06 -35.03 -1.28
C GLN A 187 -0.14 -33.86 -1.62
N ASP A 188 -0.09 -33.60 -2.92
CA ASP A 188 0.34 -32.35 -3.52
C ASP A 188 -0.61 -31.23 -3.05
N GLU A 189 -0.06 -30.14 -2.52
CA GLU A 189 -0.79 -28.87 -2.44
C GLU A 189 -0.14 -27.85 -3.39
N ASP A 190 -0.72 -27.81 -4.59
CA ASP A 190 -0.55 -26.74 -5.58
C ASP A 190 -1.37 -25.52 -5.16
N ALA A 191 -0.70 -24.44 -4.75
CA ALA A 191 -1.29 -23.12 -4.63
C ALA A 191 -0.91 -22.27 -5.86
N ALA A 192 -1.86 -22.10 -6.78
CA ALA A 192 -1.79 -21.13 -7.86
C ALA A 192 -2.54 -19.84 -7.49
N ALA A 193 -1.89 -18.69 -7.67
CA ALA A 193 -2.56 -17.40 -7.73
C ALA A 193 -1.81 -16.42 -8.63
N THR A 194 -2.32 -16.27 -9.85
CA THR A 194 -2.07 -15.15 -10.77
C THR A 194 -3.40 -14.48 -11.06
N ALA A 195 -3.54 -13.21 -10.69
CA ALA A 195 -4.55 -12.32 -11.27
C ALA A 195 -3.95 -10.90 -11.32
N ALA A 196 -3.75 -10.42 -12.55
CA ALA A 196 -3.26 -9.09 -12.86
C ALA A 196 -4.44 -8.11 -12.91
N ASP A 197 -4.38 -7.04 -12.12
CA ASP A 197 -5.32 -5.92 -12.21
C ASP A 197 -4.78 -4.83 -13.15
N GLY A 198 -5.58 -4.54 -14.17
CA GLY A 198 -5.43 -3.39 -15.06
C GLY A 198 -6.59 -2.42 -14.81
N SER A 199 -6.32 -1.33 -14.10
CA SER A 199 -7.29 -0.27 -13.86
C SER A 199 -6.91 1.00 -14.63
N GLN A 200 -7.65 1.24 -15.73
CA GLN A 200 -7.81 2.55 -16.33
C GLN A 200 -8.79 3.37 -15.47
N GLN A 201 -8.36 4.55 -15.02
CA GLN A 201 -9.19 5.49 -14.28
C GLN A 201 -10.24 6.13 -15.21
N GLN A 202 -11.50 5.72 -15.07
CA GLN A 202 -12.66 6.55 -15.40
C GLN A 202 -13.16 7.21 -14.11
N VAL A 203 -13.27 8.53 -14.18
CA VAL A 203 -13.82 9.43 -13.16
C VAL A 203 -15.34 9.45 -13.32
N ASP A 204 -16.07 8.99 -12.30
CA ASP A 204 -17.50 9.27 -12.17
C ASP A 204 -17.79 10.26 -11.03
N PRO A 205 -18.73 11.21 -11.22
CA PRO A 205 -18.89 12.39 -10.39
C PRO A 205 -20.14 12.25 -9.50
N ALA A 206 -19.97 11.74 -8.28
CA ALA A 206 -21.11 11.60 -7.35
C ALA A 206 -20.72 11.72 -5.87
N LEU A 207 -19.88 12.72 -5.54
CA LEU A 207 -19.63 13.11 -4.15
C LEU A 207 -19.78 14.62 -3.94
N ALA A 208 -20.79 15.20 -4.60
CA ALA A 208 -21.18 16.60 -4.47
C ALA A 208 -22.70 16.71 -4.25
N ALA A 209 -23.21 16.11 -3.17
CA ALA A 209 -24.58 16.36 -2.70
C ALA A 209 -24.76 15.85 -1.26
N ALA A 210 -24.34 16.63 -0.27
CA ALA A 210 -24.87 16.57 1.10
C ALA A 210 -24.41 17.82 1.89
N LEU A 211 -25.03 18.97 1.60
CA LEU A 211 -25.05 20.10 2.53
C LEU A 211 -26.44 20.16 3.14
N PRO A 212 -26.60 20.18 4.48
CA PRO A 212 -27.90 20.46 5.07
C PRO A 212 -28.27 21.93 4.81
N VAL A 213 -29.42 22.09 4.16
CA VAL A 213 -30.13 23.35 3.98
C VAL A 213 -30.68 23.79 5.33
N GLY A 214 -30.30 24.99 5.80
CA GLY A 214 -30.96 25.66 6.91
C GLY A 214 -30.03 26.34 7.90
N MET A 215 -29.50 27.51 7.55
CA MET A 215 -29.27 28.55 8.56
C MET A 215 -29.36 29.93 7.91
N GLU A 216 -30.27 30.72 8.46
CA GLU A 216 -30.67 32.04 7.99
C GLU A 216 -29.52 33.04 7.96
N THR A 217 -29.60 33.91 6.97
CA THR A 217 -28.73 35.04 6.70
C THR A 217 -28.60 36.00 7.89
N LEU A 218 -27.37 36.31 8.29
CA LEU A 218 -27.06 37.51 9.09
C LEU A 218 -26.36 38.56 8.20
N PRO A 219 -26.77 39.85 8.24
CA PRO A 219 -26.29 40.85 7.30
C PRO A 219 -24.91 41.42 7.68
N LEU A 220 -23.97 41.40 6.73
CA LEU A 220 -22.74 42.19 6.80
C LEU A 220 -23.08 43.68 6.72
N SER A 221 -23.05 44.35 7.87
CA SER A 221 -23.06 45.81 7.92
C SER A 221 -21.67 46.37 7.63
N GLN A 222 -21.66 47.36 6.75
CA GLN A 222 -20.52 48.01 6.13
C GLN A 222 -19.53 48.58 7.17
N ARG A 223 -18.24 48.24 7.02
CA ARG A 223 -17.14 49.10 7.49
C ARG A 223 -16.09 49.28 6.39
N LYS A 224 -16.33 50.37 5.64
CA LYS A 224 -15.44 51.25 4.88
C LYS A 224 -13.97 50.80 4.75
N LEU A 225 -13.60 50.50 3.51
CA LEU A 225 -12.22 50.46 3.02
C LEU A 225 -11.51 51.79 3.32
N GLY A 226 -10.36 51.70 4.00
CA GLY A 226 -9.30 52.69 3.96
C GLY A 226 -8.24 52.25 2.95
N SER A 227 -8.12 53.01 1.87
CA SER A 227 -7.03 52.96 0.89
C SER A 227 -5.68 53.22 1.54
N SER A 228 -4.67 52.38 1.26
CA SER A 228 -3.29 52.84 1.11
C SER A 228 -2.36 51.75 0.55
N THR A 229 -1.96 51.97 -0.70
CA THR A 229 -0.56 52.01 -1.16
C THR A 229 0.27 50.73 -1.22
N SER A 230 0.59 50.36 -2.47
CA SER A 230 1.76 49.59 -2.88
C SER A 230 3.05 50.06 -2.20
N LEU A 231 3.70 49.17 -1.47
CA LEU A 231 5.09 49.32 -1.05
C LEU A 231 5.85 48.03 -1.38
N SER A 232 6.61 48.12 -2.47
CA SER A 232 7.85 47.39 -2.64
C SER A 232 8.78 47.70 -1.46
N SER A 233 9.10 46.70 -0.65
CA SER A 233 10.20 46.78 0.30
C SER A 233 11.01 45.49 0.26
N SER A 234 12.16 45.58 -0.40
CA SER A 234 13.33 44.79 -0.07
C SER A 234 13.63 44.95 1.42
N GLY A 235 13.19 43.98 2.21
CA GLY A 235 13.45 43.90 3.64
C GLY A 235 13.88 42.48 3.95
N LYS A 236 15.13 42.34 4.38
CA LYS A 236 15.70 41.09 4.91
C LYS A 236 14.70 40.46 5.88
N GLN A 237 14.07 39.36 5.48
CA GLN A 237 13.32 38.53 6.41
C GLN A 237 14.31 37.91 7.39
N ALA A 238 14.07 38.17 8.67
CA ALA A 238 14.74 37.52 9.77
C ALA A 238 14.62 36.00 9.62
N THR A 239 15.76 35.33 9.58
CA THR A 239 15.92 33.89 9.51
C THR A 239 15.55 33.26 10.86
N GLY A 240 14.25 33.11 11.11
CA GLY A 240 13.71 32.30 12.19
C GLY A 240 13.32 30.92 11.65
N GLY A 241 14.18 29.91 11.84
CA GLY A 241 13.78 28.52 12.03
C GLY A 241 13.21 27.69 10.87
N ARG A 242 13.27 28.12 9.60
CA ARG A 242 13.01 27.17 8.49
C ARG A 242 14.22 26.27 8.33
N THR A 243 14.06 24.96 8.53
CA THR A 243 15.05 23.97 8.10
C THR A 243 15.35 24.25 6.64
N SER A 244 16.63 24.44 6.30
CA SER A 244 17.04 24.71 4.92
C SER A 244 16.43 23.64 4.01
N PHE A 245 15.96 24.01 2.83
CA PHE A 245 15.38 23.08 1.86
C PHE A 245 16.30 21.86 1.66
N ARG A 246 17.61 22.13 1.59
CA ARG A 246 18.69 21.13 1.55
C ARG A 246 18.70 20.16 2.73
N GLU A 247 18.42 20.64 3.94
CA GLU A 247 18.36 19.78 5.14
C GLU A 247 17.20 18.79 5.05
N ARG A 248 16.06 19.21 4.50
CA ARG A 248 14.90 18.32 4.32
C ARG A 248 15.19 17.23 3.31
N CYS A 249 15.85 17.55 2.20
CA CYS A 249 16.19 16.59 1.14
C CYS A 249 17.10 15.43 1.62
N LYS A 250 17.79 15.57 2.75
CA LYS A 250 18.53 14.47 3.39
C LYS A 250 17.63 13.31 3.83
N TYR A 251 16.37 13.62 4.13
CA TYR A 251 15.39 12.67 4.67
C TYR A 251 14.29 12.34 3.67
N ILE A 252 14.32 12.89 2.46
CA ILE A 252 13.31 12.61 1.42
C ILE A 252 13.79 11.41 0.59
N PRO A 253 13.08 10.27 0.64
CA PRO A 253 13.29 9.15 -0.27
C PRO A 253 13.25 9.53 -1.74
N LEU A 254 14.02 8.83 -2.58
CA LEU A 254 13.77 8.84 -4.01
C LEU A 254 12.52 8.04 -4.37
N ARG A 255 11.74 8.56 -5.31
CA ARG A 255 10.57 7.89 -5.89
C ARG A 255 10.96 6.56 -6.52
N LEU A 256 10.10 5.56 -6.34
CA LEU A 256 10.28 4.24 -6.95
C LEU A 256 10.09 4.27 -8.47
N GLN A 257 11.03 3.68 -9.18
CA GLN A 257 10.94 3.38 -10.61
C GLN A 257 9.99 2.20 -10.89
N LEU A 258 9.65 2.00 -12.17
CA LEU A 258 8.73 0.93 -12.57
C LEU A 258 9.26 -0.46 -12.19
N GLU A 259 10.55 -0.70 -12.40
CA GLU A 259 11.20 -1.97 -12.02
C GLU A 259 11.22 -2.16 -10.50
N GLU A 260 11.52 -1.10 -9.75
CA GLU A 260 11.50 -1.14 -8.28
C GLU A 260 10.10 -1.43 -7.73
N ARG A 261 9.03 -0.96 -8.41
CA ARG A 261 7.65 -1.30 -8.05
C ARG A 261 7.28 -2.76 -8.31
N ARG A 262 7.99 -3.45 -9.21
CA ARG A 262 7.83 -4.91 -9.39
C ARG A 262 8.47 -5.65 -8.21
N LEU A 263 9.68 -5.25 -7.82
CA LEU A 263 10.37 -5.79 -6.65
C LEU A 263 9.62 -5.52 -5.34
N LEU A 264 8.97 -4.37 -5.22
CA LEU A 264 8.10 -4.08 -4.08
C LEU A 264 6.94 -5.09 -3.97
N ARG A 265 6.26 -5.39 -5.07
CA ARG A 265 5.15 -6.37 -5.08
C ARG A 265 5.63 -7.78 -4.73
N LEU A 266 6.81 -8.14 -5.21
CA LEU A 266 7.47 -9.39 -4.85
C LEU A 266 7.74 -9.47 -3.34
N LEU A 267 8.29 -8.39 -2.76
CA LEU A 267 8.54 -8.30 -1.33
C LEU A 267 7.26 -8.37 -0.50
N GLU A 268 6.21 -7.64 -0.90
CA GLU A 268 4.91 -7.69 -0.24
C GLU A 268 4.31 -9.11 -0.27
N ALA A 269 4.38 -9.79 -1.42
CA ALA A 269 3.94 -11.18 -1.54
C ALA A 269 4.72 -12.12 -0.63
N ALA A 270 6.06 -12.00 -0.58
CA ALA A 270 6.89 -12.81 0.30
C ALA A 270 6.61 -12.55 1.80
N LEU A 271 6.40 -11.28 2.20
CA LEU A 271 6.07 -10.90 3.58
C LEU A 271 4.67 -11.38 4.01
N ASN A 272 3.74 -11.47 3.07
CA ASN A 272 2.39 -11.98 3.33
C ASN A 272 2.41 -13.49 3.61
N VAL A 273 3.17 -14.27 2.84
CA VAL A 273 3.32 -15.72 3.02
C VAL A 273 4.19 -16.05 4.24
N SER A 274 5.02 -15.12 4.69
CA SER A 274 5.94 -15.36 5.80
C SER A 274 5.27 -15.30 7.18
N GLU A 275 5.45 -16.37 7.96
CA GLU A 275 5.10 -16.50 9.38
C GLU A 275 6.29 -16.16 10.30
N TYR A 276 7.15 -15.22 9.88
CA TYR A 276 8.44 -14.93 10.55
C TYR A 276 8.30 -14.68 12.06
N THR A 277 7.41 -13.77 12.45
CA THR A 277 7.21 -13.38 13.84
C THR A 277 6.74 -14.54 14.70
N ASP A 278 5.88 -15.39 14.14
CA ASP A 278 5.25 -16.50 14.86
C ASP A 278 6.24 -17.62 15.15
N LYS A 279 7.32 -17.73 14.36
CA LYS A 279 8.39 -18.73 14.53
C LYS A 279 9.58 -18.21 15.36
N VAL A 280 9.85 -16.90 15.30
CA VAL A 280 11.01 -16.29 15.99
C VAL A 280 10.65 -15.83 17.40
N ASP A 281 9.51 -15.17 17.58
CA ASP A 281 9.13 -14.54 18.87
C ASP A 281 8.37 -15.48 19.81
N ILE A 282 8.66 -16.78 19.73
CA ILE A 282 8.21 -17.79 20.70
C ILE A 282 9.26 -18.08 21.77
N LEU A 283 8.76 -18.35 22.98
CA LEU A 283 9.54 -18.93 24.07
C LEU A 283 9.85 -20.39 23.72
N ALA A 284 11.07 -20.66 23.26
CA ALA A 284 11.51 -21.99 22.88
C ALA A 284 12.88 -22.30 23.51
N TRP A 285 13.11 -23.59 23.77
CA TRP A 285 14.37 -24.11 24.33
C TRP A 285 15.55 -24.11 23.34
N ARG A 286 15.30 -23.89 22.04
CA ARG A 286 16.34 -23.80 21.01
C ARG A 286 16.95 -22.39 20.93
N SER A 287 18.21 -22.31 20.49
CA SER A 287 18.92 -21.04 20.34
C SER A 287 18.15 -20.09 19.40
N LYS A 288 17.90 -18.87 19.88
CA LYS A 288 17.16 -17.84 19.13
C LYS A 288 17.89 -17.49 17.81
N THR A 289 19.21 -17.36 17.86
CA THR A 289 20.07 -17.05 16.70
C THR A 289 19.94 -18.07 15.57
N SER A 290 19.91 -19.38 15.89
CA SER A 290 19.74 -20.42 14.88
C SER A 290 18.37 -20.35 14.20
N ARG A 291 17.31 -20.06 14.97
CA ARG A 291 15.95 -19.86 14.43
C ARG A 291 15.86 -18.62 13.54
N MET A 292 16.43 -17.50 13.98
CA MET A 292 16.49 -16.26 13.20
C MET A 292 17.18 -16.50 11.85
N HIS A 293 18.36 -17.14 11.86
CA HIS A 293 19.09 -17.49 10.65
C HIS A 293 18.27 -18.40 9.72
N ALA A 294 17.66 -19.48 10.24
CA ALA A 294 16.85 -20.38 9.43
C ALA A 294 15.67 -19.65 8.77
N GLN A 295 14.93 -18.83 9.53
CA GLN A 295 13.79 -18.09 9.00
C GLN A 295 14.17 -17.01 7.98
N ILE A 296 15.30 -16.32 8.17
CA ILE A 296 15.80 -15.35 7.17
C ILE A 296 16.21 -16.08 5.89
N LYS A 297 16.85 -17.24 6.00
CA LYS A 297 17.23 -18.06 4.84
C LYS A 297 16.00 -18.60 4.09
N ASP A 298 15.00 -19.08 4.81
CA ASP A 298 13.72 -19.51 4.24
C ASP A 298 13.04 -18.35 3.50
N PHE A 299 13.06 -17.15 4.09
CA PHE A 299 12.52 -15.95 3.45
C PHE A 299 13.27 -15.58 2.16
N CYS A 300 14.61 -15.63 2.18
CA CYS A 300 15.41 -15.38 0.98
C CYS A 300 15.15 -16.43 -0.12
N ALA A 301 14.91 -17.69 0.27
CA ALA A 301 14.53 -18.75 -0.66
C ALA A 301 13.14 -18.50 -1.28
N ILE A 302 12.16 -18.05 -0.49
CA ILE A 302 10.82 -17.64 -0.99
C ILE A 302 10.96 -16.50 -2.00
N LEU A 303 11.74 -15.48 -1.68
CA LEU A 303 12.01 -14.37 -2.61
C LEU A 303 12.62 -14.87 -3.92
N SER A 304 13.70 -15.67 -3.86
CA SER A 304 14.34 -16.22 -5.06
C SER A 304 13.37 -17.08 -5.88
N GLY A 305 12.54 -17.90 -5.23
CA GLY A 305 11.52 -18.72 -5.90
C GLY A 305 10.47 -17.88 -6.63
N LEU A 306 9.98 -16.81 -5.99
CA LEU A 306 9.04 -15.89 -6.63
C LEU A 306 9.69 -15.12 -7.79
N VAL A 307 10.99 -14.80 -7.72
CA VAL A 307 11.70 -14.20 -8.86
C VAL A 307 11.79 -15.16 -10.03
N VAL A 308 12.05 -16.46 -9.80
CA VAL A 308 12.06 -17.48 -10.87
C VAL A 308 10.71 -17.51 -11.60
N ALA A 309 9.61 -17.41 -10.86
CA ALA A 309 8.26 -17.39 -11.44
C ALA A 309 8.00 -16.12 -12.28
N GLN A 310 8.62 -14.99 -11.95
CA GLN A 310 8.47 -13.73 -12.67
C GLN A 310 9.43 -13.58 -13.87
N ASP A 311 10.70 -13.93 -13.67
CA ASP A 311 11.78 -13.86 -14.65
C ASP A 311 12.69 -15.09 -14.47
N TYR A 312 12.46 -16.08 -15.33
CA TYR A 312 13.17 -17.36 -15.28
C TYR A 312 14.69 -17.21 -15.36
N LYS A 313 15.20 -16.31 -16.22
CA LYS A 313 16.66 -16.15 -16.42
C LYS A 313 17.30 -15.55 -15.17
N ARG A 314 16.71 -14.49 -14.63
CA ARG A 314 17.21 -13.82 -13.45
C ARG A 314 17.07 -14.70 -12.20
N GLY A 315 15.95 -15.39 -12.06
CA GLY A 315 15.72 -16.32 -10.96
C GLY A 315 16.67 -17.52 -10.99
N GLN A 316 16.97 -18.07 -12.17
CA GLN A 316 17.92 -19.18 -12.30
C GLN A 316 19.33 -18.76 -11.85
N GLN A 317 19.76 -17.53 -12.13
CA GLN A 317 21.03 -16.99 -11.62
C GLN A 317 21.03 -16.89 -10.09
N LEU A 318 19.91 -16.45 -9.48
CA LEU A 318 19.78 -16.36 -8.03
C LEU A 318 19.75 -17.72 -7.33
N VAL A 319 19.28 -18.77 -8.02
CA VAL A 319 19.12 -20.13 -7.45
C VAL A 319 20.31 -21.04 -7.75
N ALA A 320 21.02 -20.83 -8.86
CA ALA A 320 22.07 -21.73 -9.35
C ALA A 320 23.18 -22.00 -8.32
N ASP A 321 23.66 -20.96 -7.64
CA ASP A 321 24.79 -21.11 -6.72
C ASP A 321 24.37 -21.42 -5.28
N ARG A 322 23.06 -21.35 -4.95
CA ARG A 322 22.51 -21.43 -3.58
C ARG A 322 23.26 -20.57 -2.55
N ASP A 323 24.02 -19.62 -3.04
CA ASP A 323 24.90 -18.76 -2.28
C ASP A 323 24.22 -17.39 -2.17
N PHE A 324 23.74 -17.10 -0.96
CA PHE A 324 23.04 -15.85 -0.67
C PHE A 324 24.01 -14.67 -0.59
N GLU A 325 25.30 -14.94 -0.35
CA GLU A 325 26.33 -13.90 -0.24
C GLU A 325 26.59 -13.25 -1.60
N GLN A 326 26.68 -14.05 -2.67
CA GLN A 326 26.85 -13.55 -4.04
C GLN A 326 25.67 -12.71 -4.51
N ASN A 327 24.50 -12.95 -3.94
CA ASN A 327 23.25 -12.25 -4.27
C ASN A 327 22.86 -11.19 -3.24
N ALA A 328 23.79 -10.81 -2.34
CA ALA A 328 23.54 -9.86 -1.27
C ALA A 328 22.98 -8.52 -1.77
N GLU A 329 23.51 -7.99 -2.88
CA GLU A 329 23.06 -6.72 -3.46
C GLU A 329 21.57 -6.76 -3.85
N PHE A 330 21.11 -7.89 -4.40
CA PHE A 330 19.71 -8.06 -4.78
C PHE A 330 18.79 -8.01 -3.55
N PHE A 331 19.10 -8.78 -2.50
CA PHE A 331 18.30 -8.78 -1.28
C PHE A 331 18.30 -7.41 -0.60
N GLN A 332 19.48 -6.78 -0.50
CA GLN A 332 19.60 -5.43 0.05
C GLN A 332 18.77 -4.41 -0.73
N ASP A 333 18.73 -4.48 -2.07
CA ASP A 333 17.90 -3.62 -2.90
C ASP A 333 16.41 -3.83 -2.65
N VAL A 334 15.96 -5.09 -2.59
CA VAL A 334 14.56 -5.42 -2.29
C VAL A 334 14.15 -4.87 -0.92
N PHE A 335 14.97 -5.08 0.12
CA PHE A 335 14.68 -4.60 1.48
C PHE A 335 14.76 -3.07 1.60
N GLU A 336 15.67 -2.42 0.86
CA GLU A 336 15.72 -0.96 0.77
C GLU A 336 14.46 -0.39 0.12
N ILE A 337 13.97 -0.99 -0.97
CA ILE A 337 12.77 -0.55 -1.69
C ILE A 337 11.55 -0.59 -0.77
N GLY A 338 11.36 -1.68 -0.01
CA GLY A 338 10.24 -1.79 0.95
C GLY A 338 10.28 -0.69 2.01
N ARG A 339 11.48 -0.41 2.55
CA ARG A 339 11.70 0.66 3.53
C ARG A 339 11.44 2.04 2.94
N ARG A 340 11.99 2.30 1.75
CA ARG A 340 11.82 3.56 1.01
C ARG A 340 10.35 3.82 0.68
N TYR A 341 9.62 2.80 0.24
CA TYR A 341 8.19 2.88 -0.06
C TYR A 341 7.36 3.25 1.18
N LYS A 342 7.64 2.62 2.32
CA LYS A 342 6.92 2.88 3.58
C LYS A 342 7.09 4.32 4.04
N ILE A 343 8.30 4.88 3.97
CA ILE A 343 8.56 6.27 4.38
C ILE A 343 7.78 7.25 3.49
N MET A 344 7.71 6.99 2.18
CA MET A 344 6.93 7.82 1.26
C MET A 344 5.41 7.68 1.46
N ASN A 345 4.94 6.51 1.88
CA ASN A 345 3.52 6.18 2.01
C ASN A 345 3.22 5.58 3.39
N PRO A 346 3.16 6.40 4.46
CA PRO A 346 3.00 5.90 5.83
C PRO A 346 1.74 5.05 6.03
N GLU A 347 0.66 5.29 5.27
CA GLU A 347 -0.59 4.53 5.37
C GLU A 347 -0.56 3.13 4.72
N LYS A 348 0.44 2.82 3.89
CA LYS A 348 0.58 1.53 3.19
C LYS A 348 1.48 0.56 3.97
N MET A 349 1.47 -0.72 3.63
CA MET A 349 2.22 -1.80 4.32
C MET A 349 2.06 -1.74 5.85
N ARG A 350 0.84 -1.92 6.37
CA ARG A 350 0.57 -1.79 7.82
C ARG A 350 1.08 -2.99 8.60
N SER A 351 0.81 -4.20 8.11
CA SER A 351 1.20 -5.48 8.70
C SER A 351 2.59 -5.93 8.26
N GLU A 352 2.87 -5.78 6.97
CA GLU A 352 4.02 -6.36 6.28
C GLU A 352 5.31 -5.65 6.69
N PHE A 353 5.24 -4.33 6.86
CA PHE A 353 6.41 -3.53 7.22
C PHE A 353 6.94 -3.87 8.62
N GLY A 354 6.06 -4.22 9.56
CA GLY A 354 6.46 -4.68 10.89
C GLY A 354 7.30 -5.97 10.81
N LYS A 355 6.82 -6.96 10.05
CA LYS A 355 7.56 -8.21 9.79
C LYS A 355 8.92 -7.95 9.13
N LEU A 356 8.94 -7.09 8.10
CA LEU A 356 10.18 -6.68 7.44
C LEU A 356 11.17 -6.07 8.43
N MET A 357 10.70 -5.12 9.26
CA MET A 357 11.58 -4.45 10.20
C MET A 357 12.12 -5.41 11.26
N TYR A 358 11.28 -6.29 11.80
CA TYR A 358 11.71 -7.29 12.77
C TYR A 358 12.75 -8.25 12.19
N MET A 359 12.56 -8.70 10.96
CA MET A 359 13.54 -9.52 10.24
C MET A 359 14.87 -8.77 10.05
N LEU A 360 14.82 -7.49 9.66
CA LEU A 360 16.03 -6.69 9.45
C LEU A 360 16.76 -6.37 10.77
N MET A 361 16.02 -6.13 11.85
CA MET A 361 16.57 -5.98 13.20
C MET A 361 17.31 -7.25 13.62
N ASP A 362 16.71 -8.42 13.41
CA ASP A 362 17.33 -9.72 13.74
C ASP A 362 18.55 -10.00 12.84
N SER A 363 18.50 -9.61 11.56
CA SER A 363 19.65 -9.73 10.64
C SER A 363 20.84 -8.84 11.00
N SER A 364 20.62 -7.81 11.83
CA SER A 364 21.65 -6.89 12.29
C SER A 364 22.35 -7.38 13.56
N ASP A 365 21.90 -8.50 14.14
CA ASP A 365 22.58 -9.16 15.25
C ASP A 365 23.89 -9.80 14.77
N PRO A 366 25.04 -9.58 15.45
CA PRO A 366 26.33 -10.07 14.98
C PRO A 366 26.37 -11.58 14.76
N GLY A 367 25.70 -12.38 15.61
CA GLY A 367 25.68 -13.83 15.49
C GLY A 367 24.84 -14.32 14.31
N VAL A 368 23.78 -13.59 13.95
CA VAL A 368 22.98 -13.89 12.76
C VAL A 368 23.70 -13.46 11.49
N GLN A 369 24.32 -12.27 11.51
CA GLN A 369 25.03 -11.72 10.37
C GLN A 369 26.25 -12.58 9.97
N GLU A 370 26.98 -13.12 10.96
CA GLU A 370 28.09 -14.06 10.70
C GLU A 370 27.60 -15.35 10.02
N LEU A 371 26.44 -15.87 10.42
CA LEU A 371 25.86 -17.07 9.80
C LEU A 371 25.32 -16.80 8.39
N LEU A 372 24.78 -15.60 8.14
CA LEU A 372 24.26 -15.23 6.82
C LEU A 372 25.37 -14.94 5.81
N GLY A 373 26.56 -14.53 6.25
CA GLY A 373 27.68 -14.16 5.37
C GLY A 373 27.57 -12.77 4.74
N PHE A 374 26.42 -12.10 4.84
CA PHE A 374 26.22 -10.74 4.30
C PHE A 374 25.31 -9.88 5.18
N SER A 375 25.31 -8.56 4.96
CA SER A 375 24.38 -7.65 5.62
C SER A 375 23.08 -7.50 4.82
N CYS A 376 21.92 -7.70 5.43
CA CYS A 376 20.64 -7.45 4.76
C CYS A 376 20.29 -5.95 4.66
N VAL A 377 20.99 -5.09 5.40
CA VAL A 377 20.64 -3.66 5.53
C VAL A 377 21.63 -2.79 4.77
N ARG A 378 21.13 -2.10 3.74
CA ARG A 378 21.83 -0.98 3.09
C ARG A 378 21.27 0.39 3.50
N PRO A 379 22.03 1.49 3.39
CA PRO A 379 21.49 2.84 3.57
C PRO A 379 20.38 3.15 2.56
N LEU A 380 19.37 3.91 3.00
CA LEU A 380 18.26 4.39 2.18
C LEU A 380 18.74 5.36 1.09
N ARG A 381 18.16 5.25 -0.10
CA ARG A 381 18.39 6.15 -1.23
C ARG A 381 17.54 7.41 -1.08
N THR A 382 18.15 8.48 -0.59
CA THR A 382 17.51 9.80 -0.45
C THR A 382 17.91 10.75 -1.57
N VAL A 383 17.12 11.80 -1.79
CA VAL A 383 17.39 12.82 -2.81
C VAL A 383 18.77 13.45 -2.62
N ALA A 384 19.14 13.79 -1.37
CA ALA A 384 20.45 14.36 -1.09
C ALA A 384 21.59 13.37 -1.36
N ALA A 385 21.47 12.11 -0.90
CA ALA A 385 22.50 11.10 -1.10
C ALA A 385 22.75 10.83 -2.59
N PHE A 386 21.68 10.76 -3.38
CA PHE A 386 21.75 10.57 -4.83
C PHE A 386 22.46 11.73 -5.56
N LEU A 387 22.16 12.97 -5.17
CA LEU A 387 22.79 14.16 -5.75
C LEU A 387 24.23 14.35 -5.25
N GLU A 388 24.53 13.93 -4.03
CA GLU A 388 25.88 13.93 -3.45
C GLU A 388 26.81 12.97 -4.17
N GLU A 389 26.37 11.72 -4.37
CA GLU A 389 27.10 10.69 -5.12
C GLU A 389 27.46 11.14 -6.54
N ARG A 390 26.58 11.95 -7.16
CA ARG A 390 26.76 12.49 -8.52
C ARG A 390 27.35 13.91 -8.56
N GLY A 391 27.79 14.45 -7.42
CA GLY A 391 28.47 15.75 -7.34
C GLY A 391 27.59 16.95 -7.76
N ARG A 392 26.29 16.92 -7.47
CA ARG A 392 25.30 17.93 -7.88
C ARG A 392 24.40 18.41 -6.74
N LEU A 393 24.95 18.48 -5.53
CA LEU A 393 24.25 19.04 -4.35
C LEU A 393 23.80 20.50 -4.53
N GLU A 394 24.47 21.26 -5.40
CA GLU A 394 24.13 22.65 -5.71
C GLU A 394 22.71 22.84 -6.26
N LEU A 395 22.11 21.79 -6.83
CA LEU A 395 20.71 21.83 -7.27
C LEU A 395 19.76 22.11 -6.10
N LEU A 396 20.07 21.64 -4.90
CA LEU A 396 19.23 21.81 -3.71
C LEU A 396 19.21 23.25 -3.17
N ASP A 397 20.21 24.05 -3.55
CA ASP A 397 20.35 25.44 -3.15
C ASP A 397 19.84 26.41 -4.25
N ASP A 398 19.35 25.91 -5.40
CA ASP A 398 18.83 26.73 -6.50
C ASP A 398 17.43 27.30 -6.17
N PRO A 399 17.22 28.63 -6.25
CA PRO A 399 15.92 29.27 -5.99
C PRO A 399 14.78 28.77 -6.90
N LEU A 400 15.08 28.28 -8.11
CA LEU A 400 14.07 27.73 -9.01
C LEU A 400 13.48 26.42 -8.48
N LEU A 401 14.15 25.73 -7.55
CA LEU A 401 13.68 24.47 -7.00
C LEU A 401 12.41 24.63 -6.17
N GLU A 402 12.27 25.74 -5.45
CA GLU A 402 11.02 26.08 -4.73
C GLU A 402 9.85 26.21 -5.71
N VAL A 403 10.08 26.83 -6.88
CA VAL A 403 9.05 26.99 -7.92
C VAL A 403 8.75 25.65 -8.61
N ALA A 404 9.78 24.85 -8.87
CA ALA A 404 9.66 23.56 -9.55
C ALA A 404 8.93 22.49 -8.69
N THR A 405 9.00 22.64 -7.37
CA THR A 405 8.37 21.73 -6.40
C THR A 405 7.10 22.30 -5.76
N ALA A 406 6.72 23.54 -6.09
CA ALA A 406 5.53 24.19 -5.54
C ALA A 406 4.25 23.42 -5.89
N GLU A 407 3.39 23.17 -4.91
CA GLU A 407 2.10 22.54 -5.13
C GLU A 407 1.08 23.53 -5.69
N ILE A 408 0.28 23.06 -6.64
CA ILE A 408 -0.68 23.90 -7.36
C ILE A 408 -2.08 23.59 -6.83
N VAL A 409 -2.53 24.41 -5.88
CA VAL A 409 -3.88 24.32 -5.34
C VAL A 409 -4.84 25.03 -6.30
N ALA A 410 -5.78 24.28 -6.89
CA ALA A 410 -6.76 24.83 -7.82
C ALA A 410 -7.78 25.72 -7.08
N GLY A 411 -8.35 25.23 -5.97
CA GLY A 411 -9.31 25.97 -5.13
C GLY A 411 -10.38 26.70 -5.94
N GLU A 412 -10.74 27.92 -5.50
CA GLU A 412 -11.65 28.83 -6.21
C GLU A 412 -10.92 29.71 -7.25
N ARG A 413 -9.66 29.41 -7.58
CA ARG A 413 -8.84 30.31 -8.41
C ARG A 413 -9.25 30.20 -9.88
N PRO A 414 -9.22 31.31 -10.64
CA PRO A 414 -9.43 31.28 -12.08
C PRO A 414 -8.48 30.30 -12.79
N ARG A 415 -9.03 29.47 -13.69
CA ARG A 415 -8.27 28.45 -14.45
C ARG A 415 -7.05 29.03 -15.18
N ALA A 416 -7.12 30.29 -15.64
CA ALA A 416 -6.00 30.97 -16.29
C ALA A 416 -4.79 31.15 -15.37
N LEU A 417 -4.99 31.47 -14.09
CA LEU A 417 -3.91 31.61 -13.12
C LEU A 417 -3.31 30.24 -12.78
N VAL A 418 -4.15 29.21 -12.62
CA VAL A 418 -3.70 27.83 -12.42
C VAL A 418 -2.84 27.37 -13.60
N GLN A 419 -3.27 27.61 -14.84
CA GLN A 419 -2.50 27.23 -16.03
C GLN A 419 -1.17 27.99 -16.13
N ARG A 420 -1.13 29.26 -15.72
CA ARG A 420 0.11 30.05 -15.66
C ARG A 420 1.09 29.45 -14.65
N ASP A 421 0.60 29.07 -13.47
CA ASP A 421 1.42 28.45 -12.43
C ASP A 421 1.95 27.07 -12.89
N ILE A 422 1.13 26.26 -13.56
CA ILE A 422 1.55 24.99 -14.19
C ILE A 422 2.68 25.23 -15.18
N LYS A 423 2.51 26.18 -16.12
CA LYS A 423 3.54 26.51 -17.10
C LYS A 423 4.84 26.99 -16.44
N ARG A 424 4.74 27.78 -15.38
CA ARG A 424 5.90 28.27 -14.63
C ARG A 424 6.63 27.12 -13.93
N LYS A 425 5.90 26.19 -13.31
CA LYS A 425 6.45 24.99 -12.66
C LYS A 425 7.18 24.09 -13.66
N GLU A 426 6.55 23.79 -14.80
CA GLU A 426 7.15 22.96 -15.86
C GLU A 426 8.38 23.62 -16.50
N SER A 427 8.33 24.93 -16.75
CA SER A 427 9.49 25.68 -17.25
C SER A 427 10.66 25.68 -16.26
N ALA A 428 10.38 25.83 -14.96
CA ALA A 428 11.40 25.75 -13.92
C ALA A 428 12.05 24.36 -13.87
N ARG A 429 11.26 23.28 -13.95
CA ARG A 429 11.75 21.89 -14.01
C ARG A 429 12.68 21.66 -15.19
N GLN A 430 12.26 22.07 -16.39
CA GLN A 430 13.08 21.92 -17.60
C GLN A 430 14.37 22.74 -17.54
N THR A 431 14.30 23.95 -16.99
CA THR A 431 15.48 24.81 -16.81
C THR A 431 16.49 24.17 -15.86
N LEU A 432 16.03 23.64 -14.73
CA LEU A 432 16.88 22.93 -13.77
C LEU A 432 17.48 21.66 -14.38
N ALA A 433 16.68 20.83 -15.05
CA ALA A 433 17.16 19.61 -15.69
C ALA A 433 18.28 19.89 -16.70
N ARG A 434 18.11 20.91 -17.55
CA ARG A 434 19.12 21.31 -18.53
C ARG A 434 20.37 21.93 -17.90
N LYS A 435 20.21 22.73 -16.85
CA LYS A 435 21.31 23.42 -16.17
C LYS A 435 22.23 22.44 -15.43
N TYR A 436 21.67 21.42 -14.79
CA TYR A 436 22.41 20.50 -13.92
C TYR A 436 22.79 19.16 -14.58
N LYS A 437 22.34 18.92 -15.82
CA LYS A 437 22.75 17.77 -16.64
C LYS A 437 24.26 17.68 -16.74
N HIS A 438 24.80 16.47 -16.60
CA HIS A 438 26.21 16.20 -16.92
C HIS A 438 26.39 14.75 -17.36
N ALA A 439 27.62 14.34 -17.70
CA ALA A 439 27.91 13.01 -18.23
C ALA A 439 27.45 11.84 -17.31
N GLY A 440 27.40 12.05 -15.99
CA GLY A 440 26.95 11.05 -14.99
C GLY A 440 25.57 11.33 -14.38
N LEU A 441 24.81 12.29 -14.91
CA LEU A 441 23.46 12.60 -14.45
C LEU A 441 22.59 13.06 -15.61
N THR A 442 21.62 12.23 -15.95
CA THR A 442 20.66 12.46 -17.02
C THR A 442 19.59 13.47 -16.62
N GLU A 443 18.90 14.03 -17.62
CA GLU A 443 17.77 14.94 -17.37
C GLU A 443 16.64 14.22 -16.61
N ASP A 444 16.37 12.96 -16.94
CA ASP A 444 15.32 12.16 -16.31
C ASP A 444 15.61 11.84 -14.84
N GLU A 445 16.88 11.60 -14.50
CA GLU A 445 17.31 11.41 -13.11
C GLU A 445 17.14 12.70 -12.28
N ILE A 446 17.45 13.86 -12.85
CA ILE A 446 17.23 15.16 -12.20
C ILE A 446 15.73 15.39 -11.98
N LEU A 447 14.92 15.14 -13.01
CA LEU A 447 13.47 15.24 -12.91
C LEU A 447 12.93 14.29 -11.85
N SER A 448 13.42 13.06 -11.77
CA SER A 448 13.05 12.09 -10.74
C SER A 448 13.33 12.61 -9.32
N ALA A 449 14.49 13.24 -9.09
CA ALA A 449 14.82 13.88 -7.82
C ALA A 449 13.87 15.05 -7.48
N ILE A 450 13.52 15.88 -8.47
CA ILE A 450 12.57 16.99 -8.33
C ILE A 450 11.15 16.46 -8.06
N TYR A 451 10.73 15.39 -8.73
CA TYR A 451 9.42 14.75 -8.49
C TYR A 451 9.35 14.15 -7.10
N SER A 452 10.39 13.48 -6.63
CA SER A 452 10.49 12.94 -5.27
C SER A 452 10.32 14.04 -4.21
N THR A 453 10.91 15.21 -4.47
CA THR A 453 10.76 16.38 -3.60
C THR A 453 9.38 17.02 -3.69
N SER A 454 8.76 16.99 -4.88
CA SER A 454 7.37 17.42 -5.07
C SER A 454 6.41 16.51 -4.31
N ASP A 455 6.63 15.19 -4.33
CA ASP A 455 5.83 14.20 -3.59
C ASP A 455 5.86 14.49 -2.07
N ASN A 456 7.01 14.91 -1.52
CA ASN A 456 7.09 15.38 -0.12
C ASN A 456 6.25 16.64 0.12
N ASN A 457 6.25 17.62 -0.80
CA ASN A 457 5.39 18.80 -0.66
C ASN A 457 3.90 18.44 -0.75
N SER A 458 3.52 17.50 -1.61
CA SER A 458 2.15 16.97 -1.67
C SER A 458 1.76 16.28 -0.36
N TYR A 459 2.67 15.51 0.24
CA TYR A 459 2.46 14.92 1.57
C TYR A 459 2.19 16.00 2.64
N LEU A 460 2.99 17.08 2.66
CA LEU A 460 2.80 18.19 3.59
C LEU A 460 1.46 18.90 3.37
N LEU A 461 1.07 19.14 2.12
CA LEU A 461 -0.23 19.72 1.79
C LEU A 461 -1.40 18.86 2.30
N PHE A 462 -1.28 17.53 2.24
CA PHE A 462 -2.34 16.64 2.69
C PHE A 462 -2.37 16.44 4.22
N ASN A 463 -1.22 16.43 4.89
CA ASN A 463 -1.12 16.05 6.32
C ASN A 463 -0.89 17.23 7.27
N ARG A 464 -0.16 18.27 6.86
CA ARG A 464 0.16 19.44 7.69
C ARG A 464 -0.85 20.56 7.48
N ASP A 465 -1.17 20.91 6.24
CA ASP A 465 -2.01 22.08 5.95
C ASP A 465 -3.46 21.98 6.48
N PRO A 466 -4.09 20.79 6.64
CA PRO A 466 -5.35 20.70 7.38
C PRO A 466 -5.21 21.12 8.85
N ILE A 467 -4.07 20.84 9.49
CA ILE A 467 -3.79 21.27 10.87
C ILE A 467 -3.65 22.78 10.92
N ASP A 468 -2.94 23.38 9.95
CA ASP A 468 -2.83 24.84 9.82
C ASP A 468 -4.22 25.49 9.67
N ARG A 469 -5.08 24.93 8.82
CA ARG A 469 -6.47 25.39 8.67
C ARG A 469 -7.27 25.24 9.96
N MET A 470 -7.10 24.12 10.67
CA MET A 470 -7.78 23.91 11.96
C MET A 470 -7.33 24.93 13.00
N ILE A 471 -6.03 25.25 13.07
CA ILE A 471 -5.50 26.30 13.95
C ILE A 471 -6.11 27.66 13.59
N GLN A 472 -6.23 27.99 12.30
CA GLN A 472 -6.86 29.23 11.83
C GLN A 472 -8.33 29.32 12.25
N TYR A 473 -9.12 28.26 12.02
CA TYR A 473 -10.52 28.24 12.47
C TYR A 473 -10.63 28.31 13.99
N PHE A 474 -9.77 27.60 14.71
CA PHE A 474 -9.79 27.57 16.17
C PHE A 474 -9.48 28.96 16.76
N THR A 475 -8.46 29.65 16.25
CA THR A 475 -8.04 30.98 16.72
C THR A 475 -8.97 32.10 16.27
N ALA A 476 -9.70 31.93 15.15
CA ALA A 476 -10.73 32.87 14.71
C ALA A 476 -12.01 32.76 15.54
N THR A 477 -12.39 31.54 15.94
CA THR A 477 -13.66 31.27 16.64
C THR A 477 -13.55 31.40 18.15
N PHE A 478 -12.44 30.97 18.76
CA PHE A 478 -12.29 30.94 20.23
C PHE A 478 -11.23 31.93 20.70
N ARG A 479 -11.45 32.50 21.90
CA ARG A 479 -10.49 33.37 22.59
C ARG A 479 -10.14 32.78 23.96
N PRO A 480 -8.89 32.86 24.42
CA PRO A 480 -8.49 32.25 25.69
C PRO A 480 -9.21 32.86 26.89
N ASP A 481 -9.41 34.18 26.88
CA ASP A 481 -9.87 34.95 28.05
C ASP A 481 -11.39 35.12 28.10
N SER A 482 -12.12 34.73 27.04
CA SER A 482 -13.55 35.03 26.92
C SER A 482 -14.27 34.04 26.02
N TYR A 483 -15.49 33.66 26.39
CA TYR A 483 -16.37 32.83 25.58
C TYR A 483 -17.79 33.41 25.55
N GLU A 484 -18.50 33.18 24.46
CA GLU A 484 -19.93 33.47 24.34
C GLU A 484 -20.76 32.40 25.06
N GLU A 485 -22.03 32.69 25.35
CA GLU A 485 -22.91 31.76 26.06
C GLU A 485 -23.05 30.44 25.28
N GLY A 486 -22.72 29.31 25.93
CA GLY A 486 -22.65 27.99 25.29
C GLY A 486 -21.35 27.70 24.52
N GLY A 487 -20.46 28.68 24.34
CA GLY A 487 -19.17 28.55 23.65
C GLY A 487 -17.97 28.18 24.54
N SER A 488 -18.21 27.77 25.79
CA SER A 488 -17.13 27.40 26.71
C SER A 488 -16.51 26.06 26.33
N LEU A 489 -15.18 26.06 26.21
CA LEU A 489 -14.35 24.86 26.01
C LEU A 489 -14.05 24.11 27.31
N ALA A 490 -14.57 24.53 28.47
CA ALA A 490 -14.23 23.88 29.73
C ALA A 490 -14.67 22.41 29.76
N ILE A 491 -13.79 21.54 30.26
CA ILE A 491 -14.07 20.11 30.45
C ILE A 491 -13.96 19.75 31.93
N THR A 492 -14.80 18.82 32.37
CA THR A 492 -14.80 18.32 33.76
C THR A 492 -14.66 16.81 33.76
N GLY A 493 -13.69 16.30 34.52
CA GLY A 493 -13.47 14.88 34.69
C GLY A 493 -14.75 14.16 35.13
N GLY A 494 -15.08 13.05 34.46
CA GLY A 494 -16.28 12.25 34.72
C GLY A 494 -17.54 12.73 34.00
N ARG A 495 -17.54 13.91 33.35
CA ARG A 495 -18.66 14.40 32.54
C ARG A 495 -18.38 14.17 31.05
N GLY A 496 -19.31 13.52 30.35
CA GLY A 496 -19.17 13.26 28.90
C GLY A 496 -17.94 12.43 28.53
N GLY A 497 -17.45 11.58 29.44
CA GLY A 497 -16.27 10.73 29.21
C GLY A 497 -14.92 11.45 29.34
N ALA A 498 -14.90 12.74 29.69
CA ALA A 498 -13.65 13.46 29.91
C ALA A 498 -12.88 12.89 31.12
N ARG A 499 -11.58 12.64 30.93
CA ARG A 499 -10.67 12.21 32.01
C ARG A 499 -9.95 13.37 32.69
N LEU A 500 -9.97 14.55 32.07
CA LEU A 500 -9.27 15.74 32.52
C LEU A 500 -10.29 16.83 32.93
N THR A 501 -9.86 17.70 33.85
CA THR A 501 -10.64 18.87 34.28
C THR A 501 -9.86 20.13 33.93
N HIS A 502 -10.35 20.91 32.96
CA HIS A 502 -9.73 22.14 32.49
C HIS A 502 -10.74 23.30 32.47
N SER A 503 -10.28 24.50 32.85
CA SER A 503 -10.98 25.74 32.54
C SER A 503 -11.00 25.99 31.03
N HIS A 504 -11.82 26.95 30.58
CA HIS A 504 -11.85 27.36 29.18
C HIS A 504 -10.46 27.74 28.65
N GLU A 505 -9.77 28.65 29.35
CA GLU A 505 -8.42 29.11 29.02
C GLU A 505 -7.42 27.95 28.96
N ARG A 506 -7.47 27.04 29.93
CA ARG A 506 -6.57 25.88 29.98
C ARG A 506 -6.84 24.91 28.84
N GLN A 507 -8.10 24.64 28.53
CA GLN A 507 -8.46 23.79 27.41
C GLN A 507 -8.07 24.44 26.08
N TYR A 508 -8.27 25.75 25.94
CA TYR A 508 -7.87 26.49 24.75
C TYR A 508 -6.38 26.31 24.46
N ASN A 509 -5.55 26.60 25.46
CA ASN A 509 -4.10 26.48 25.35
C ASN A 509 -3.68 25.02 25.11
N TYR A 510 -4.31 24.05 25.78
CA TYR A 510 -4.04 22.63 25.56
C TYR A 510 -4.30 22.19 24.11
N VAL A 511 -5.44 22.60 23.53
CA VAL A 511 -5.79 22.28 22.14
C VAL A 511 -4.83 22.97 21.17
N LEU A 512 -4.56 24.26 21.36
CA LEU A 512 -3.66 25.02 20.49
C LEU A 512 -2.23 24.46 20.50
N GLN A 513 -1.71 24.13 21.69
CA GLN A 513 -0.39 23.50 21.84
C GLN A 513 -0.36 22.12 21.20
N SER A 514 -1.41 21.32 21.36
CA SER A 514 -1.52 20.01 20.73
C SER A 514 -1.53 20.10 19.20
N LEU A 515 -2.33 21.01 18.62
CA LEU A 515 -2.37 21.24 17.17
C LEU A 515 -1.02 21.75 16.65
N THR A 516 -0.38 22.67 17.37
CA THR A 516 0.95 23.19 17.00
C THR A 516 2.02 22.09 17.02
N LEU A 517 1.97 21.22 18.04
CA LEU A 517 2.85 20.06 18.12
C LEU A 517 2.63 19.11 16.94
N TRP A 518 1.37 18.76 16.64
CA TRP A 518 1.05 17.90 15.51
C TRP A 518 1.46 18.50 14.17
N ARG A 519 1.31 19.82 13.99
CA ARG A 519 1.79 20.53 12.80
C ARG A 519 3.31 20.37 12.61
N GLU A 520 4.09 20.54 13.68
CA GLU A 520 5.55 20.38 13.61
C GLU A 520 5.96 18.91 13.40
N ILE A 521 5.28 17.96 14.06
CA ILE A 521 5.51 16.52 13.86
C ILE A 521 5.22 16.13 12.40
N SER A 522 4.09 16.56 11.84
CA SER A 522 3.73 16.31 10.44
C SER A 522 4.72 16.94 9.47
N SER A 523 5.33 18.08 9.83
CA SER A 523 6.35 18.74 9.02
C SER A 523 7.66 17.95 8.96
N ASP A 524 8.03 17.31 10.06
CA ASP A 524 9.26 16.52 10.19
C ASP A 524 9.01 15.00 10.07
N MET A 525 7.82 14.56 9.62
CA MET A 525 7.43 13.15 9.67
C MET A 525 8.40 12.23 8.92
N PHE A 526 8.81 12.59 7.70
CA PHE A 526 9.78 11.79 6.93
C PHE A 526 11.13 11.66 7.66
N LYS A 527 11.58 12.74 8.32
CA LYS A 527 12.78 12.73 9.15
C LYS A 527 12.61 11.82 10.37
N LEU A 528 11.47 11.86 11.04
CA LEU A 528 11.18 11.00 12.19
C LEU A 528 11.17 9.52 11.79
N TRP A 529 10.54 9.16 10.67
CA TRP A 529 10.55 7.80 10.13
C TRP A 529 11.96 7.33 9.78
N TYR A 530 12.71 8.16 9.06
CA TYR A 530 14.10 7.86 8.71
C TYR A 530 14.97 7.62 9.94
N LEU A 531 14.85 8.48 10.96
CA LEU A 531 15.61 8.34 12.21
C LEU A 531 15.16 7.12 13.03
N ALA A 532 13.86 6.79 13.02
CA ALA A 532 13.33 5.62 13.70
C ALA A 532 13.92 4.34 13.10
N GLU A 533 13.93 4.25 11.77
CA GLU A 533 14.57 3.13 11.07
C GLU A 533 16.06 3.04 11.37
N GLN A 534 16.79 4.16 11.30
CA GLN A 534 18.21 4.19 11.64
C GLN A 534 18.50 3.79 13.09
N ASP A 535 17.62 4.18 14.03
CA ASP A 535 17.72 3.78 15.42
C ASP A 535 17.51 2.26 15.57
N MET A 536 16.54 1.69 14.84
CA MET A 536 16.21 0.26 14.88
C MET A 536 17.29 -0.63 14.24
N LEU A 537 17.82 -0.22 13.09
CA LEU A 537 18.77 -0.99 12.28
C LEU A 537 20.25 -0.66 12.61
N ARG A 538 20.51 0.04 13.71
CA ARG A 538 21.89 0.38 14.11
C ARG A 538 22.64 -0.88 14.53
N GLN A 539 23.82 -1.09 13.94
CA GLN A 539 24.74 -2.16 14.36
C GLN A 539 25.08 -2.05 15.85
N GLY A 540 24.97 -3.17 16.56
CA GLY A 540 25.21 -3.25 18.00
C GLY A 540 24.09 -2.70 18.89
N ALA A 541 23.01 -2.15 18.33
CA ALA A 541 21.82 -1.79 19.09
C ALA A 541 20.89 -2.99 19.18
N GLY A 542 20.92 -3.72 20.30
CA GLY A 542 19.98 -4.81 20.57
C GLY A 542 18.61 -4.31 21.02
N TYR A 543 17.58 -5.10 20.78
CA TYR A 543 16.26 -4.93 21.41
C TYR A 543 16.10 -5.90 22.60
N ARG A 544 15.18 -5.57 23.50
CA ARG A 544 14.74 -6.45 24.58
C ARG A 544 13.30 -6.86 24.35
N LEU A 545 13.03 -8.16 24.38
CA LEU A 545 11.68 -8.67 24.36
C LEU A 545 11.06 -8.50 25.75
N CYS A 546 10.03 -7.65 25.86
CA CYS A 546 9.40 -7.28 27.13
C CYS A 546 7.88 -7.34 27.01
N ASP A 547 7.20 -7.84 28.03
CA ASP A 547 5.76 -7.63 28.15
C ASP A 547 5.49 -6.19 28.62
N THR A 548 4.73 -5.44 27.83
CA THR A 548 4.36 -4.05 28.12
C THR A 548 2.98 -3.91 28.75
N GLY A 549 2.31 -5.03 29.07
CA GLY A 549 0.91 -5.09 29.47
C GLY A 549 -0.06 -5.02 28.28
N GLN A 550 0.45 -4.96 27.05
CA GLN A 550 -0.30 -5.07 25.79
C GLN A 550 0.17 -6.27 24.96
N GLY A 551 0.89 -7.20 25.58
CA GLY A 551 1.55 -8.32 24.91
C GLY A 551 3.07 -8.17 24.86
N LEU A 552 3.70 -9.18 24.25
CA LEU A 552 5.14 -9.29 24.14
C LEU A 552 5.66 -8.40 23.02
N ASN A 553 6.48 -7.40 23.36
CA ASN A 553 6.95 -6.38 22.43
C ASN A 553 8.48 -6.33 22.38
N ARG A 554 9.02 -6.06 21.19
CA ARG A 554 10.46 -5.77 20.99
C ARG A 554 10.70 -4.30 21.34
N VAL A 555 11.45 -4.04 22.41
CA VAL A 555 11.71 -2.68 22.91
C VAL A 555 13.18 -2.31 22.69
N GLN A 556 13.42 -1.17 22.04
CA GLN A 556 14.76 -0.67 21.71
C GLN A 556 14.86 0.84 21.99
N GLY A 557 16.08 1.31 22.31
CA GLY A 557 16.34 2.74 22.48
C GLY A 557 16.34 3.49 21.14
N ALA A 558 15.66 4.64 21.10
CA ALA A 558 15.56 5.50 19.91
C ALA A 558 16.20 6.89 20.14
N PRO A 559 17.54 6.98 20.28
CA PRO A 559 18.21 8.24 20.61
C PRO A 559 18.18 9.28 19.48
N GLY A 560 18.08 8.87 18.22
CA GLY A 560 17.92 9.76 17.07
C GLY A 560 16.56 10.43 17.07
N VAL A 561 15.51 9.62 17.16
CA VAL A 561 14.12 10.10 17.24
C VAL A 561 13.90 10.95 18.49
N SER A 562 14.40 10.52 19.64
CA SER A 562 14.26 11.26 20.92
C SER A 562 14.87 12.67 20.83
N ARG A 563 16.07 12.81 20.25
CA ARG A 563 16.69 14.13 20.04
C ARG A 563 15.90 14.99 19.05
N ALA A 564 15.41 14.41 17.96
CA ALA A 564 14.60 15.12 16.97
C ALA A 564 13.29 15.63 17.59
N MET A 565 12.59 14.78 18.34
CA MET A 565 11.35 15.13 19.04
C MET A 565 11.59 16.20 20.12
N SER A 566 12.69 16.11 20.87
CA SER A 566 13.09 17.16 21.81
C SER A 566 13.31 18.51 21.12
N GLY A 567 13.90 18.49 19.91
CA GLY A 567 14.04 19.68 19.08
C GLY A 567 12.71 20.26 18.61
N ILE A 568 11.75 19.40 18.22
CA ILE A 568 10.38 19.79 17.85
C ILE A 568 9.68 20.46 19.04
N LEU A 569 9.72 19.81 20.21
CA LEU A 569 9.12 20.35 21.44
C LEU A 569 9.71 21.71 21.81
N GLY A 570 11.03 21.86 21.73
CA GLY A 570 11.70 23.14 21.99
C GLY A 570 11.30 24.24 21.01
N ARG A 571 10.90 23.91 19.76
CA ARG A 571 10.31 24.90 18.83
C ARG A 571 8.88 25.24 19.22
N CYS A 572 8.06 24.25 19.54
CA CYS A 572 6.65 24.45 19.93
C CYS A 572 6.51 25.25 21.23
N GLN A 573 7.46 25.13 22.15
CA GLN A 573 7.47 25.92 23.40
C GLN A 573 7.89 27.38 23.22
N ARG A 574 8.54 27.72 22.11
CA ARG A 574 9.01 29.07 21.78
C ARG A 574 8.11 29.79 20.78
N ALA A 575 7.29 29.05 20.04
CA ALA A 575 6.22 29.54 19.20
C ALA A 575 5.03 29.93 20.08
#